data_AF-A0A6I1NT32-F1
#
_entry.id   AF-A0A6I1NT32-F1
#
_cell.length_a   1.000
_cell.length_b   1.000
_cell.length_c   1.000
_cell.angle_alpha   90.00
_cell.angle_beta   90.00
_cell.angle_gamma   90.00
#
_symmetry.space_group_name_H-M   'P 1'
#
loop_
_entity.id
_entity.type
_entity.pdbx_description
1 polymer ?
#
loop_
_entity_poly.entity_id
_entity_poly.type
_entity_poly.pdbx_seq_one_letter_code
_entity_poly.pdbx_strand_id
1 'polypeptide(L)' 'MSFNIGLSGLFAANKQLDVTGNNIANVATTGFKSSRAEFEDVYSATRLGTGSKT' A
#
# COMPACT_ATOMS: atom_id res chain seq x y z
N MET A 1 9.28 1.06 14.76
CA MET A 1 9.43 1.66 13.42
C MET A 1 9.78 0.62 12.36
N SER A 2 10.89 -0.13 12.46
CA SER A 2 11.30 -1.14 11.44
C SER A 2 10.24 -2.22 11.13
N PHE A 3 9.57 -2.79 12.14
CA PHE A 3 8.53 -3.81 11.91
C PHE A 3 7.33 -3.26 11.11
N ASN A 4 6.90 -2.03 11.38
CA ASN A 4 5.80 -1.39 10.65
C ASN A 4 6.18 -1.05 9.20
N ILE A 5 7.46 -0.78 8.93
CA ILE A 5 7.99 -0.60 7.56
C ILE A 5 7.98 -1.92 6.79
N GLY A 6 8.38 -3.03 7.42
CA GLY A 6 8.29 -4.35 6.82
C GLY A 6 6.84 -4.76 6.54
N LEU A 7 5.93 -4.47 7.49
CA LEU A 7 4.51 -4.75 7.35
C LEU A 7 3.87 -3.89 6.24
N SER A 8 4.24 -2.60 6.11
CA SER A 8 3.74 -1.74 5.03
C SER A 8 4.20 -2.22 3.66
N GLY A 9 5.44 -2.69 3.53
CA GLY A 9 5.94 -3.32 2.30
C GLY A 9 5.18 -4.60 1.93
N LEU A 10 4.93 -5.48 2.91
CA LEU A 10 4.12 -6.68 2.69
C LEU A 10 2.69 -6.34 2.27
N PHE A 11 2.08 -5.33 2.90
CA PHE A 11 0.74 -4.89 2.53
C PHE A 11 0.69 -4.29 1.12
N ALA A 12 1.68 -3.48 0.75
CA ALA A 12 1.83 -2.95 -0.61
C ALA A 12 1.93 -4.07 -1.65
N ALA A 13 2.77 -5.07 -1.40
CA ALA A 13 2.92 -6.23 -2.29
C ALA A 13 1.60 -7.00 -2.47
N ASN A 14 0.87 -7.26 -1.37
CA ASN A 14 -0.46 -7.89 -1.46
C ASN A 14 -1.43 -7.06 -2.31
N LYS A 15 -1.45 -5.74 -2.12
CA LYS A 15 -2.33 -4.86 -2.89
C LYS A 15 -2.01 -4.88 -4.39
N GLN A 16 -0.73 -4.96 -4.74
CA GLN A 16 -0.29 -5.09 -6.13
C GLN A 16 -0.73 -6.44 -6.74
N LEU A 17 -0.66 -7.52 -5.98
CA LEU A 17 -1.13 -8.84 -6.42
C LEU A 17 -2.65 -8.84 -6.65
N ASP A 18 -3.43 -8.19 -5.79
CA ASP A 18 -4.89 -8.10 -5.96
C ASP A 18 -5.27 -7.37 -7.26
N VAL A 19 -4.61 -6.24 -7.55
CA VAL A 19 -4.87 -5.46 -8.78
C VAL A 19 -4.46 -6.27 -10.01
N THR A 20 -3.30 -6.92 -9.95
CA THR A 20 -2.82 -7.81 -11.02
C THR A 20 -3.79 -8.97 -11.25
N GLY A 21 -4.23 -9.64 -10.19
CA GLY A 21 -5.16 -10.76 -10.25
C GLY A 21 -6.51 -10.35 -10.83
N ASN A 22 -7.04 -9.18 -10.42
CA ASN A 22 -8.28 -8.65 -10.98
C ASN A 22 -8.16 -8.35 -12.47
N ASN A 23 -7.04 -7.78 -12.92
CA ASN A 23 -6.79 -7.51 -14.33
C ASN A 23 -6.73 -8.81 -15.15
N ILE A 24 -6.05 -9.84 -14.63
CA ILE A 24 -5.93 -11.15 -15.31
C ILE A 24 -7.30 -11.83 -15.37
N ALA A 25 -8.04 -11.86 -14.27
CA ALA A 25 -9.35 -12.50 -14.19
C ALA A 25 -10.37 -11.89 -15.17
N ASN A 26 -10.23 -10.59 -15.50
CA ASN A 26 -11.15 -9.88 -16.37
C ASN A 26 -10.62 -9.63 -17.79
N VAL A 27 -9.52 -10.29 -18.20
CA VAL A 27 -8.89 -10.06 -19.52
C VAL A 27 -9.83 -10.36 -20.71
N ALA A 28 -10.77 -11.30 -20.53
CA ALA A 28 -11.74 -11.68 -21.56
C ALA A 28 -13.05 -10.89 -21.50
N THR A 29 -13.23 -10.01 -20.51
CA THR A 29 -14.45 -9.22 -20.34
C THR A 29 -14.43 -8.01 -21.28
N THR A 30 -15.34 -7.98 -22.25
CA THR A 30 -15.42 -6.89 -23.23
C THR A 30 -15.71 -5.56 -22.53
N GLY A 31 -14.88 -4.54 -22.79
CA GLY A 31 -15.03 -3.21 -22.19
C GLY A 31 -14.38 -3.05 -20.81
N PHE A 32 -13.72 -4.09 -20.27
CA PHE A 32 -12.95 -3.99 -19.04
C PHE A 32 -11.81 -2.97 -19.17
N LYS A 33 -11.56 -2.21 -18.08
CA LYS A 33 -10.49 -1.22 -17.99
C LYS A 33 -9.49 -1.67 -16.93
N SER A 34 -8.26 -1.95 -17.37
CA SER A 34 -7.19 -2.34 -16.48
C SER A 34 -6.87 -1.25 -15.48
N SER A 35 -6.60 -1.64 -14.24
CA SER A 35 -6.14 -0.76 -13.17
C SER A 35 -4.67 -1.04 -12.82
N ARG A 36 -4.00 -0.11 -12.14
CA ARG A 36 -2.63 -0.33 -11.63
C ARG A 36 -2.51 0.22 -10.20
N ALA A 37 -1.71 -0.45 -9.38
CA ALA A 37 -1.33 0.06 -8.08
C ALA A 37 -0.12 0.98 -8.25
N GLU A 38 -0.19 2.16 -7.66
CA GLU A 38 0.93 3.12 -7.55
C GLU A 38 1.21 3.31 -6.07
N PHE A 39 2.50 3.38 -5.71
CA PHE A 39 2.95 3.52 -4.34
C PHE A 39 3.70 4.83 -4.17
N GLU A 40 3.47 5.50 -3.04
CA GLU A 40 4.13 6.74 -2.66
C GLU A 40 4.80 6.58 -1.29
N ASP A 41 5.86 7.34 -1.07
CA ASP A 41 6.52 7.40 0.22
C ASP A 41 5.67 8.19 1.22
N VAL A 42 5.72 7.79 2.49
CA VAL A 42 5.01 8.46 3.58
C VAL A 42 6.03 9.08 4.52
N TYR A 43 6.00 10.41 4.64
CA TYR A 43 6.84 11.09 5.61
C TYR A 43 6.39 10.75 7.04
N SER A 44 7.26 10.11 7.81
CA SER A 44 7.02 9.84 9.23
C SER A 44 7.13 11.15 10.00
N ALA A 45 6.01 11.85 10.23
CA ALA A 45 5.95 12.92 11.21
C ALA A 45 6.23 12.31 12.60
N THR A 46 7.49 12.32 13.03
CA THR A 46 7.83 12.14 14.43
C THR A 46 7.00 13.17 15.19
N ARG A 47 5.96 12.71 15.91
CA ARG A 47 5.34 13.52 16.96
C ARG A 47 6.44 13.78 17.98
N LEU A 48 7.12 14.92 17.81
CA LEU A 48 8.00 15.53 18.79
C LEU A 48 7.26 15.53 20.14
N GLY A 49 7.91 14.93 21.13
CA GLY A 49 7.27 14.34 22.31
C GLY A 49 6.24 15.21 23.01
N THR A 50 5.08 14.62 23.32
CA THR A 50 4.33 14.99 24.51
C THR A 50 5.09 14.47 25.73
N GLY A 51 6.18 15.15 26.06
CA GLY A 51 6.78 15.07 27.38
C GLY A 51 5.81 15.71 28.36
N SER A 52 4.89 14.90 28.90
CA SER A 52 4.26 15.23 30.17
C SER A 52 5.39 15.21 31.20
N LYS A 53 5.90 16.40 31.52
CA LYS A 53 6.64 16.65 32.74
C LYS A 53 5.81 17.63 33.55
N THR A 54 5.47 17.14 34.75
CA THR A 54 4.82 17.78 35.91
C THR A 54 3.38 18.22 35.72
#